data_AF-A0A7X8KAK9-F1
#
_entry.id   AF-A0A7X8KAK9-F1
#
_cell.length_a   1.000
_cell.length_b   1.000
_cell.length_c   1.000
_cell.angle_alpha   90.00
_cell.angle_beta   90.00
_cell.angle_gamma   90.00
#
_symmetry.space_group_name_H-M   'P 1'
#
loop_
_entity.id
_entity.type
_entity.pdbx_description
1 polymer ?
#
loop_
_entity_poly.entity_id
_entity_poly.type
_entity_poly.pdbx_seq_one_letter_code
_entity_poly.pdbx_strand_id
1 'polypeptide(L)'
;WVAQKSGRSKDGIDETNPAIIKMLHLSQKRKGVSFSEVIKLSRIVPVAVSYEYDPLDVNKAAEQLRKQSDKRPYEDVISMNKGLKGFKGRIHIAFGTPLTEAEYHTPEEVANEIDRQIHLNYKLWPTNYFAYDHVNNTTTFAEQYRDFNHETFLRRFAFRREEVRDFALNAYANPVRSFLSQQARLS
;
A
#
# COMPACT_ATOMS: atom_id res chain seq x y z
N TRP A 1 -12.91 1.17 10.07
CA TRP A 1 -11.76 1.47 9.18
C TRP A 1 -10.79 2.34 9.95
N VAL A 2 -9.54 1.90 10.14
CA VAL A 2 -8.52 2.66 10.89
C VAL A 2 -7.38 2.98 9.94
N ALA A 3 -6.98 4.26 9.86
CA ALA A 3 -5.83 4.66 9.04
C ALA A 3 -4.54 4.15 9.71
N GLN A 4 -3.77 3.30 9.04
CA GLN A 4 -2.69 2.54 9.67
C GLN A 4 -1.32 3.23 9.74
N LYS A 5 -1.08 4.24 8.88
CA LYS A 5 0.16 5.04 8.84
C LYS A 5 -0.08 6.29 8.00
N SER A 6 0.47 7.44 8.42
CA SER A 6 0.46 8.64 7.59
C SER A 6 1.34 8.43 6.34
N GLY A 7 0.82 8.76 5.16
CA GLY A 7 1.57 8.62 3.91
C GLY A 7 1.70 7.19 3.37
N ARG A 8 1.04 6.18 3.96
CA ARG A 8 1.06 4.76 3.54
C ARG A 8 0.78 4.53 2.05
N SER A 9 0.00 5.42 1.44
CA SER A 9 -0.39 5.33 0.03
C SER A 9 0.53 6.12 -0.92
N LYS A 10 1.62 6.73 -0.44
CA LYS A 10 2.48 7.60 -1.26
C LYS A 10 3.47 6.81 -2.10
N ASP A 11 4.18 5.87 -1.49
CA ASP A 11 5.24 5.08 -2.12
C ASP A 11 4.79 3.66 -2.47
N GLY A 12 3.53 3.28 -2.20
CA GLY A 12 3.05 1.93 -2.47
C GLY A 12 3.60 0.85 -1.53
N ILE A 13 4.27 1.24 -0.44
CA ILE A 13 4.74 0.33 0.61
C ILE A 13 3.68 0.27 1.71
N ASP A 14 2.85 -0.78 1.65
CA ASP A 14 1.67 -0.91 2.52
C ASP A 14 2.03 -1.58 3.86
N GLU A 15 2.79 -0.88 4.72
CA GLU A 15 3.21 -1.39 6.05
C GLU A 15 2.37 -0.81 7.20
N THR A 16 1.98 -1.66 8.16
CA THR A 16 1.22 -1.29 9.36
C THR A 16 2.15 -0.67 10.42
N ASN A 17 1.74 0.45 11.03
CA ASN A 17 2.46 0.99 12.19
C ASN A 17 2.03 0.30 13.50
N PRO A 18 2.92 -0.40 14.22
CA PRO A 18 2.60 -1.08 15.47
C PRO A 18 2.02 -0.17 16.55
N ALA A 19 2.32 1.14 16.52
CA ALA A 19 1.81 2.10 17.49
C ALA A 19 0.27 2.16 17.54
N ILE A 20 -0.42 1.93 16.42
CA ILE A 20 -1.89 1.93 16.40
C ILE A 20 -2.45 0.73 17.14
N ILE A 21 -1.81 -0.42 17.00
CA ILE A 21 -2.19 -1.65 17.71
C ILE A 21 -1.94 -1.48 19.21
N LYS A 22 -0.83 -0.83 19.58
CA LYS A 22 -0.56 -0.45 20.98
C LYS A 22 -1.66 0.45 21.55
N MET A 23 -2.19 1.40 20.76
CA MET A 23 -3.29 2.27 21.19
C MET A 23 -4.60 1.50 21.45
N LEU A 24 -4.88 0.45 20.66
CA LEU A 24 -6.04 -0.43 20.91
C LEU A 24 -5.94 -1.10 22.29
N HIS A 25 -4.77 -1.65 22.63
CA HIS A 25 -4.55 -2.25 23.95
C HIS A 25 -4.63 -1.20 25.08
N LEU A 26 -4.01 -0.03 24.91
CA LEU A 26 -4.06 1.04 25.91
C LEU A 26 -5.50 1.50 26.22
N SER A 27 -6.41 1.44 25.25
CA SER A 27 -7.83 1.75 25.46
C SER A 27 -8.54 0.81 26.43
N GLN A 28 -8.05 -0.43 26.59
CA GLN A 28 -8.62 -1.45 27.48
C GLN A 28 -7.80 -1.68 28.75
N LYS A 29 -6.65 -1.02 28.90
CA LYS A 29 -5.71 -1.24 30.02
C LYS A 29 -6.37 -1.09 31.40
N ARG A 30 -7.29 -0.14 31.57
CA ARG A 30 -8.02 0.08 32.84
C ARG A 30 -8.96 -1.07 33.21
N LYS A 31 -9.31 -1.94 32.26
CA LYS A 31 -10.17 -3.10 32.46
C LYS A 31 -9.39 -4.39 32.77
N GLY A 32 -8.06 -4.33 32.81
CA GLY A 32 -7.21 -5.48 33.13
C GLY A 32 -7.17 -6.58 32.04
N VAL A 33 -7.70 -6.31 30.85
CA VAL A 33 -7.70 -7.26 29.71
C VAL A 33 -6.29 -7.38 29.15
N SER A 34 -5.84 -8.61 28.91
CA SER A 34 -4.52 -8.86 28.33
C SER A 34 -4.43 -8.39 26.87
N PHE A 35 -3.21 -8.22 26.37
CA PHE A 35 -3.00 -7.81 24.97
C PHE A 35 -3.64 -8.79 23.98
N SER A 36 -3.38 -10.10 24.14
CA SER A 36 -3.94 -11.15 23.26
C SER A 36 -5.47 -11.14 23.24
N GLU A 37 -6.10 -10.99 24.41
CA GLU A 37 -7.56 -10.87 24.51
C GLU A 37 -8.08 -9.60 23.80
N VAL A 38 -7.41 -8.46 23.92
CA VAL A 38 -7.81 -7.25 23.19
C VAL A 38 -7.78 -7.49 21.69
N ILE A 39 -6.77 -8.17 21.15
CA ILE A 39 -6.68 -8.46 19.72
C ILE A 39 -7.81 -9.39 19.27
N LYS A 40 -8.05 -10.49 20.00
CA LYS A 40 -9.16 -11.43 19.73
C LYS A 40 -10.53 -10.72 19.78
N LEU A 41 -10.75 -9.86 20.77
CA LEU A 41 -11.99 -9.09 20.91
C LEU A 41 -12.16 -8.02 19.82
N SER A 42 -11.05 -7.47 19.31
CA SER A 42 -11.07 -6.45 18.25
C SER A 42 -11.50 -7.00 16.90
N ARG A 43 -11.39 -8.33 16.68
CA ARG A 43 -11.77 -9.02 15.43
C ARG A 43 -11.24 -8.29 14.19
N ILE A 44 -9.95 -7.94 14.22
CA ILE A 44 -9.31 -7.17 13.16
C ILE A 44 -9.34 -8.00 11.87
N VAL A 45 -9.87 -7.43 10.78
CA VAL A 45 -9.87 -8.02 9.44
C VAL A 45 -8.97 -7.18 8.54
N PRO A 46 -7.83 -7.71 8.06
CA PRO A 46 -7.01 -7.05 7.06
C PRO A 46 -7.75 -6.93 5.73
N VAL A 47 -7.65 -5.78 5.07
CA VAL A 47 -8.30 -5.53 3.77
C VAL A 47 -7.29 -4.95 2.81
N ALA A 48 -7.10 -5.62 1.67
CA ALA A 48 -6.28 -5.12 0.56
C ALA A 48 -7.18 -4.46 -0.49
N VAL A 49 -6.81 -3.26 -0.92
CA VAL A 49 -7.49 -2.53 -2.01
C VAL A 49 -6.47 -2.26 -3.10
N SER A 50 -6.65 -2.89 -4.26
CA SER A 50 -5.71 -2.83 -5.37
C SER A 50 -6.32 -2.08 -6.54
N TYR A 51 -5.73 -0.92 -6.86
CA TYR A 51 -6.07 -0.14 -8.03
C TYR A 51 -5.12 -0.48 -9.17
N GLU A 52 -5.65 -0.62 -10.38
CA GLU A 52 -4.81 -0.76 -11.57
C GLU A 52 -4.05 0.53 -11.87
N TYR A 53 -4.68 1.68 -11.63
CA TYR A 53 -4.07 2.98 -11.76
C TYR A 53 -4.33 3.84 -10.52
N ASP A 54 -3.29 4.52 -10.04
CA ASP A 54 -3.43 5.57 -9.05
C ASP A 54 -3.65 6.92 -9.76
N PRO A 55 -4.82 7.57 -9.59
CA PRO A 55 -5.10 8.86 -10.20
C PRO A 55 -4.25 10.02 -9.64
N LEU A 56 -3.54 9.77 -8.53
CA LEU A 56 -2.66 10.72 -7.87
C LEU A 56 -1.18 10.32 -7.97
N ASP A 57 -0.80 9.33 -8.77
CA ASP A 57 0.60 8.85 -8.88
C ASP A 57 1.63 9.99 -9.03
N VAL A 58 1.46 10.86 -10.02
CA VAL A 58 2.33 12.02 -10.26
C VAL A 58 2.25 13.03 -9.12
N ASN A 59 1.05 13.25 -8.56
CA ASN A 59 0.85 14.24 -7.48
C ASN A 59 1.57 13.80 -6.20
N LYS A 60 1.41 12.54 -5.82
CA LYS A 60 2.06 11.93 -4.65
C LYS A 60 3.57 11.94 -4.81
N ALA A 61 4.08 11.58 -5.99
CA ALA A 61 5.50 11.63 -6.31
C ALA A 61 6.07 13.05 -6.19
N ALA A 62 5.39 14.04 -6.79
CA ALA A 62 5.82 15.43 -6.72
C ALA A 62 5.74 16.00 -5.29
N GLU A 63 4.73 15.63 -4.49
CA GLU A 63 4.60 16.05 -3.09
C GLU A 63 5.74 15.45 -2.25
N GLN A 64 6.06 14.18 -2.44
CA GLN A 64 7.10 13.50 -1.67
C GLN A 64 8.50 14.07 -1.92
N LEU A 65 8.76 14.54 -3.15
CA LEU A 65 10.06 15.10 -3.53
C LEU A 65 10.20 16.61 -3.21
N ARG A 66 9.13 17.26 -2.74
CA ARG A 66 9.18 18.68 -2.35
C ARG A 66 9.66 18.85 -0.91
N LYS A 67 10.30 19.99 -0.65
CA LYS A 67 10.60 20.40 0.72
C LYS A 67 9.31 20.66 1.48
N GLN A 68 9.27 20.28 2.75
CA GLN A 68 8.08 20.40 3.59
C GLN A 68 7.59 21.86 3.75
N SER A 69 8.50 22.83 3.61
CA SER A 69 8.22 24.27 3.59
C SER A 69 7.32 24.72 2.43
N ASP A 70 7.22 23.92 1.37
CA ASP A 70 6.61 24.36 0.12
C ASP A 70 5.13 23.98 0.02
N LYS A 71 4.53 23.35 1.04
CA LYS A 71 3.13 22.89 1.00
C LYS A 71 2.17 24.01 0.63
N ARG A 72 1.32 23.76 -0.37
CA ARG A 72 0.36 24.77 -0.84
C ARG A 72 -0.91 24.73 0.02
N PRO A 73 -1.54 25.89 0.28
CA PRO A 73 -2.88 25.91 0.86
C PRO A 73 -3.85 25.06 0.03
N TYR A 74 -4.73 24.30 0.68
CA TYR A 74 -5.76 23.46 0.07
C TYR A 74 -5.28 22.27 -0.79
N GLU A 75 -3.99 21.97 -0.80
CA GLU A 75 -3.40 20.88 -1.58
C GLU A 75 -4.03 19.51 -1.27
N ASP A 76 -4.32 19.24 0.02
CA ASP A 76 -4.96 18.00 0.46
C ASP A 76 -6.40 17.89 -0.07
N VAL A 77 -7.16 18.99 -0.09
CA VAL A 77 -8.55 19.03 -0.59
C VAL A 77 -8.60 18.78 -2.10
N ILE A 78 -7.69 19.40 -2.84
CA ILE A 78 -7.57 19.21 -4.29
C ILE A 78 -7.20 17.75 -4.59
N SER A 79 -6.23 17.20 -3.84
CA SER A 79 -5.80 15.81 -3.99
C SER A 79 -6.92 14.83 -3.68
N MET A 80 -7.71 15.06 -2.62
CA MET A 80 -8.88 14.22 -2.31
C MET A 80 -9.91 14.21 -3.44
N ASN A 81 -10.29 15.39 -3.95
CA ASN A 81 -11.27 15.50 -5.03
C ASN A 81 -10.79 14.79 -6.32
N LYS A 82 -9.52 15.01 -6.67
CA LYS A 82 -8.89 14.35 -7.82
C LYS A 82 -8.78 12.84 -7.63
N GLY A 83 -8.40 12.39 -6.44
CA GLY A 83 -8.33 10.97 -6.10
C GLY A 83 -9.69 10.29 -6.20
N LEU A 84 -10.77 10.96 -5.78
CA LEU A 84 -12.13 10.43 -5.85
C LEU A 84 -12.59 10.27 -7.31
N LYS A 85 -12.43 11.31 -8.13
CA LYS A 85 -12.95 11.36 -9.52
C LYS A 85 -12.03 10.74 -10.56
N GLY A 86 -10.75 10.59 -10.26
CA GLY A 86 -9.76 10.12 -11.23
C GLY A 86 -9.95 8.64 -11.60
N PHE A 87 -9.51 8.31 -12.82
CA PHE A 87 -9.57 6.97 -13.38
C PHE A 87 -8.64 5.99 -12.63
N LYS A 88 -9.21 4.87 -12.18
CA LYS A 88 -8.52 3.85 -11.38
C LYS A 88 -8.28 2.54 -12.14
N GLY A 89 -8.81 2.41 -13.35
CA GLY A 89 -8.90 1.14 -14.06
C GLY A 89 -9.71 0.12 -13.26
N ARG A 90 -9.25 -1.13 -13.27
CA ARG A 90 -9.84 -2.19 -12.46
C ARG A 90 -9.51 -2.00 -10.98
N ILE A 91 -10.49 -2.32 -10.13
CA ILE A 91 -10.38 -2.24 -8.68
C ILE A 91 -10.66 -3.64 -8.12
N HIS A 92 -9.78 -4.12 -7.27
CA HIS A 92 -9.98 -5.37 -6.53
C HIS A 92 -9.93 -5.09 -5.03
N ILE A 93 -10.85 -5.71 -4.29
CA ILE A 93 -10.90 -5.63 -2.83
C ILE A 93 -10.88 -7.07 -2.32
N ALA A 94 -9.90 -7.38 -1.48
CA ALA A 94 -9.73 -8.69 -0.87
C ALA A 94 -9.78 -8.56 0.64
N PHE A 95 -10.56 -9.41 1.28
CA PHE A 95 -10.69 -9.50 2.73
C PHE A 95 -9.86 -10.67 3.23
N GLY A 96 -9.04 -10.41 4.24
CA GLY A 96 -8.32 -11.42 4.98
C GLY A 96 -9.21 -12.18 5.98
N THR A 97 -8.57 -12.99 6.81
CA THR A 97 -9.20 -13.69 7.92
C THR A 97 -9.08 -12.87 9.20
N PRO A 98 -10.10 -12.88 10.08
CA PRO A 98 -10.00 -12.24 11.39
C PRO A 98 -8.77 -12.75 12.18
N LEU A 99 -8.08 -11.84 12.87
CA LEU A 99 -6.95 -12.17 13.76
C LEU A 99 -7.45 -12.73 15.10
N THR A 100 -8.28 -13.79 15.07
CA THR A 100 -8.89 -14.42 16.25
C THR A 100 -8.28 -15.77 16.61
N GLU A 101 -7.70 -16.47 15.64
CA GLU A 101 -7.28 -17.87 15.80
C GLU A 101 -5.91 -18.02 16.46
N ALA A 102 -4.98 -17.09 16.23
CA ALA A 102 -3.64 -17.11 16.81
C ALA A 102 -3.55 -16.27 18.09
N GLU A 103 -2.56 -16.56 18.91
CA GLU A 103 -2.19 -15.71 20.04
C GLU A 103 -1.12 -14.71 19.60
N TYR A 104 -1.37 -13.43 19.85
CA TYR A 104 -0.42 -12.36 19.61
C TYR A 104 -0.03 -11.76 20.96
N HIS A 105 1.26 -11.52 21.16
CA HIS A 105 1.83 -11.00 22.40
C HIS A 105 2.39 -9.59 22.21
N THR A 106 2.72 -9.21 20.97
CA THR A 106 3.31 -7.91 20.67
C THR A 106 2.55 -7.16 19.57
N PRO A 107 2.54 -5.81 19.59
CA PRO A 107 2.03 -5.00 18.48
C PRO A 107 2.69 -5.33 17.14
N GLU A 108 3.97 -5.70 17.15
CA GLU A 108 4.77 -6.06 15.97
C GLU A 108 4.27 -7.35 15.32
N GLU A 109 3.94 -8.38 16.11
CA GLU A 109 3.36 -9.63 15.58
C GLU A 109 2.02 -9.38 14.87
N VAL A 110 1.16 -8.55 15.46
CA VAL A 110 -0.13 -8.18 14.86
C VAL A 110 0.07 -7.37 13.58
N ALA A 111 1.00 -6.41 13.58
CA ALA A 111 1.33 -5.61 12.39
C ALA A 111 1.85 -6.49 11.25
N ASN A 112 2.78 -7.41 11.57
CA ASN A 112 3.33 -8.36 10.61
C ASN A 112 2.26 -9.27 10.01
N GLU A 113 1.29 -9.73 10.81
CA GLU A 113 0.19 -10.56 10.29
C GLU A 113 -0.78 -9.76 9.42
N ILE A 114 -1.09 -8.52 9.78
CA ILE A 114 -1.89 -7.62 8.94
C ILE A 114 -1.19 -7.40 7.60
N ASP A 115 0.10 -7.07 7.62
CA ASP A 115 0.90 -6.83 6.42
C ASP A 115 1.04 -8.10 5.57
N ARG A 116 1.25 -9.27 6.19
CA ARG A 116 1.30 -10.56 5.49
C ARG A 116 0.01 -10.80 4.70
N GLN A 117 -1.15 -10.66 5.34
CA GLN A 117 -2.43 -10.86 4.68
C GLN A 117 -2.68 -9.80 3.59
N ILE A 118 -2.39 -8.52 3.86
CA ILE A 118 -2.60 -7.45 2.88
C ILE A 118 -1.73 -7.66 1.64
N HIS A 119 -0.44 -7.93 1.81
CA HIS A 119 0.50 -8.09 0.69
C HIS A 119 0.17 -9.33 -0.14
N LEU A 120 -0.16 -10.46 0.49
CA LEU A 120 -0.53 -11.69 -0.23
C LEU A 120 -1.89 -11.58 -0.92
N ASN A 121 -2.82 -10.83 -0.35
CA ASN A 121 -4.14 -10.60 -0.94
C ASN A 121 -4.15 -9.45 -1.97
N TYR A 122 -3.04 -8.72 -2.12
CA TYR A 122 -2.97 -7.62 -3.07
C TYR A 122 -3.04 -8.16 -4.51
N LYS A 123 -4.04 -7.73 -5.27
CA LYS A 123 -4.14 -8.07 -6.68
C LYS A 123 -3.11 -7.26 -7.47
N LEU A 124 -2.04 -7.92 -7.89
CA LEU A 124 -1.07 -7.35 -8.81
C LEU A 124 -1.65 -7.26 -10.22
N TRP A 125 -1.66 -6.05 -10.76
CA TRP A 125 -2.10 -5.74 -12.12
C TRP A 125 -0.91 -5.68 -13.09
N PRO A 126 -1.14 -5.71 -14.41
CA PRO A 126 -0.07 -5.54 -15.39
C PRO A 126 0.76 -4.26 -15.19
N THR A 127 0.16 -3.19 -14.67
CA THR A 127 0.85 -1.95 -14.29
C THR A 127 1.92 -2.19 -13.22
N ASN A 128 1.65 -3.04 -12.23
CA ASN A 128 2.60 -3.36 -11.17
C ASN A 128 3.77 -4.20 -11.69
N TYR A 129 3.47 -5.25 -12.44
CA TYR A 129 4.49 -6.15 -13.02
C TYR A 129 5.38 -5.42 -14.02
N PHE A 130 4.79 -4.66 -14.94
CA PHE A 130 5.54 -3.85 -15.88
C PHE A 130 6.42 -2.83 -15.16
N ALA A 131 5.88 -2.12 -14.16
CA ALA A 131 6.67 -1.14 -13.41
C ALA A 131 7.84 -1.79 -12.67
N TYR A 132 7.64 -2.97 -12.07
CA TYR A 132 8.71 -3.73 -11.42
C TYR A 132 9.82 -4.08 -12.41
N ASP A 133 9.48 -4.70 -13.53
CA ASP A 133 10.48 -5.08 -14.53
C ASP A 133 11.19 -3.86 -15.13
N HIS A 134 10.45 -2.79 -15.39
CA HIS A 134 10.98 -1.54 -15.93
C HIS A 134 11.98 -0.87 -14.99
N VAL A 135 11.67 -0.74 -13.69
CA VAL A 135 12.59 -0.06 -12.73
C VAL A 135 13.80 -0.90 -12.35
N ASN A 136 13.71 -2.24 -12.45
CA ASN A 136 14.81 -3.15 -12.12
C ASN A 136 15.60 -3.61 -13.36
N ASN A 137 15.21 -3.19 -14.57
CA ASN A 137 15.76 -3.65 -15.86
C ASN A 137 15.70 -5.18 -16.02
N THR A 138 14.55 -5.78 -15.69
CA THR A 138 14.30 -7.23 -15.79
C THR A 138 13.13 -7.53 -16.73
N THR A 139 12.88 -8.82 -16.98
CA THR A 139 11.72 -9.34 -17.75
C THR A 139 11.04 -10.50 -17.01
N THR A 140 11.22 -10.54 -15.69
CA THR A 140 10.77 -11.62 -14.80
C THR A 140 9.27 -11.88 -14.90
N PHE A 141 8.50 -10.82 -15.17
CA PHE A 141 7.05 -10.86 -15.24
C PHE A 141 6.50 -10.47 -16.63
N ALA A 142 7.31 -10.61 -17.70
CA ALA A 142 6.92 -10.22 -19.06
C ALA A 142 5.60 -10.83 -19.52
N GLU A 143 5.32 -12.07 -19.10
CA GLU A 143 4.09 -12.79 -19.42
C GLU A 143 2.84 -12.13 -18.78
N GLN A 144 2.99 -11.58 -17.58
CA GLN A 144 1.91 -10.99 -16.79
C GLN A 144 1.46 -9.63 -17.34
N TYR A 145 2.26 -9.00 -18.21
CA TYR A 145 1.92 -7.75 -18.88
C TYR A 145 2.05 -7.82 -20.40
N ARG A 146 2.01 -9.03 -21.01
CA ARG A 146 2.14 -9.21 -22.46
C ARG A 146 1.18 -8.32 -23.27
N ASP A 147 -0.09 -8.29 -22.89
CA ASP A 147 -1.13 -7.53 -23.60
C ASP A 147 -1.29 -6.09 -23.05
N PHE A 148 -0.41 -5.66 -22.14
CA PHE A 148 -0.47 -4.35 -21.52
C PHE A 148 0.17 -3.28 -22.42
N ASN A 149 -0.59 -2.23 -22.72
CA ASN A 149 -0.09 -1.07 -23.45
C ASN A 149 0.79 -0.19 -22.54
N HIS A 150 2.04 -0.63 -22.36
CA HIS A 150 3.03 0.03 -21.52
C HIS A 150 3.43 1.41 -22.05
N GLU A 151 3.38 1.65 -23.36
CA GLU A 151 3.62 2.98 -23.94
C GLU A 151 2.61 4.01 -23.42
N THR A 152 1.32 3.66 -23.44
CA THR A 152 0.24 4.54 -22.93
C THR A 152 0.39 4.80 -21.44
N PHE A 153 0.83 3.79 -20.69
CA PHE A 153 1.13 3.95 -19.28
C PHE A 153 2.30 4.91 -19.04
N LEU A 154 3.42 4.74 -19.75
CA LEU A 154 4.60 5.60 -19.63
C LEU A 154 4.30 7.05 -20.07
N ARG A 155 3.42 7.25 -21.06
CA ARG A 155 2.99 8.60 -21.49
C ARG A 155 2.40 9.45 -20.37
N ARG A 156 1.83 8.84 -19.31
CA ARG A 156 1.35 9.56 -18.11
C ARG A 156 2.46 10.35 -17.41
N PHE A 157 3.71 9.91 -17.59
CA PHE A 157 4.90 10.45 -16.94
C PHE A 157 5.83 11.20 -17.91
N ALA A 158 5.54 11.23 -19.21
CA ALA A 158 6.46 11.71 -20.25
C ALA A 158 6.98 13.16 -20.04
N PHE A 159 6.16 14.05 -19.50
CA PHE A 159 6.51 15.46 -19.27
C PHE A 159 6.86 15.76 -17.80
N ARG A 160 7.25 14.74 -17.03
CA ARG A 160 7.62 14.89 -15.61
C ARG A 160 9.14 14.87 -15.48
N ARG A 161 9.63 15.51 -14.41
CA ARG A 161 11.02 15.34 -13.97
C ARG A 161 11.30 13.85 -13.75
N GLU A 162 12.51 13.43 -14.09
CA GLU A 162 12.97 12.04 -13.93
C GLU A 162 12.68 11.49 -12.53
N GLU A 163 13.09 12.22 -11.48
CA GLU A 163 12.83 11.83 -10.09
C GLU A 163 11.34 11.56 -9.78
N VAL A 164 10.43 12.37 -10.34
CA VAL A 164 8.98 12.22 -10.13
C VAL A 164 8.46 10.99 -10.86
N ARG A 165 8.93 10.76 -12.09
CA ARG A 165 8.58 9.57 -12.88
C ARG A 165 9.07 8.32 -12.16
N ASP A 166 10.33 8.30 -11.74
CA ASP A 166 10.96 7.14 -11.13
C ASP A 166 10.34 6.81 -9.78
N PHE A 167 9.99 7.82 -8.98
CA PHE A 167 9.23 7.62 -7.75
C PHE A 167 7.85 7.02 -8.04
N ALA A 168 7.11 7.56 -9.01
CA ALA A 168 5.80 7.04 -9.37
C ALA A 168 5.87 5.58 -9.86
N LEU A 169 6.83 5.26 -10.72
CA LEU A 169 7.04 3.88 -11.20
C LEU A 169 7.44 2.94 -10.07
N ASN A 170 8.32 3.38 -9.15
CA ASN A 170 8.63 2.60 -7.95
C ASN A 170 7.39 2.36 -7.09
N ALA A 171 6.47 3.32 -6.98
CA ALA A 171 5.23 3.14 -6.24
C ALA A 171 4.33 2.05 -6.85
N TYR A 172 4.33 1.88 -8.18
CA TYR A 172 3.66 0.74 -8.84
C TYR A 172 4.43 -0.58 -8.67
N ALA A 173 5.76 -0.55 -8.57
CA ALA A 173 6.61 -1.73 -8.40
C ALA A 173 6.61 -2.29 -6.96
N ASN A 174 6.45 -1.42 -5.96
CA ASN A 174 6.54 -1.79 -4.55
C ASN A 174 5.54 -2.87 -4.10
N PRO A 175 4.28 -2.91 -4.57
CA PRO A 175 3.39 -4.04 -4.31
C PRO A 175 3.97 -5.40 -4.73
N VAL A 176 4.69 -5.48 -5.85
CA VAL A 176 5.36 -6.71 -6.28
C VAL A 176 6.48 -7.08 -5.31
N ARG A 177 7.30 -6.10 -4.89
CA ARG A 177 8.37 -6.31 -3.89
C ARG A 177 7.81 -6.83 -2.56
N SER A 178 6.73 -6.21 -2.07
CA SER A 178 6.06 -6.63 -0.84
C SER A 178 5.49 -8.04 -0.96
N PHE A 179 4.82 -8.36 -2.07
CA PHE A 179 4.29 -9.71 -2.33
C PHE A 179 5.40 -10.77 -2.34
N LEU A 180 6.48 -10.54 -3.09
CA LEU A 180 7.62 -11.48 -3.17
C LEU A 180 8.31 -11.66 -1.81
N SER A 181 8.46 -10.58 -1.04
CA SER A 181 9.03 -10.62 0.31
C SER A 181 8.19 -11.52 1.24
N GLN A 182 6.85 -11.45 1.16
CA GLN A 182 5.99 -12.33 1.95
C GLN A 182 5.99 -13.77 1.45
N GLN A 183 6.03 -14.01 0.13
CA GLN A 183 6.13 -15.37 -0.40
C GLN A 183 7.42 -16.06 0.06
N ALA A 184 8.56 -15.36 0.02
CA ALA A 184 9.85 -15.91 0.45
C ALA A 184 9.92 -16.25 1.95
N ARG A 185 9.04 -15.65 2.78
CA ARG A 185 8.93 -15.98 4.22
C ARG A 185 8.09 -17.24 4.48
N LEU A 186 7.31 -17.69 3.50
CA LEU A 186 6.45 -18.87 3.61
C LEU A 186 7.09 -20.13 3.01
N SER A 187 8.11 -19.97 2.16
CA SER A 187 8.92 -21.04 1.58
C SER A 187 10.08 -21.45 2.51
#